data_AF-A0AAD6XCD0-F1
#
_entry.id   AF-A0AAD6XCD0-F1
#
_cell.length_a   1.000
_cell.length_b   1.000
_cell.length_c   1.000
_cell.angle_alpha   90.00
_cell.angle_beta   90.00
_cell.angle_gamma   90.00
#
_symmetry.space_group_name_H-M   'P 1'
#
loop_
_entity.id
_entity.type
_entity.pdbx_description
1 polymer ?
#
loop_
_entity_poly.entity_id
_entity_poly.type
_entity_poly.pdbx_seq_one_letter_code
_entity_poly.pdbx_strand_id
1 'polypeptide(L)'
;LIRHVAVRGLAGFGNQLFAAFAPAAHAIAHDVTSSLLAQDSALAQPFPGAWTTAAFGVGPRIVGDTHHPSAAPWCWVALTALGNFDHQRGGHLIFWDLGRILEFPPGATILLPPLLRYTVADIQEGETRYTLAQY
;
A
#
# COMPACT_ATOMS: atom_id res chain seq x y z
N LEU A 1 -5.95 15.44 3.44
CA LEU A 1 -6.25 14.00 3.31
C LEU A 1 -5.84 13.19 4.55
N ILE A 2 -4.58 13.23 4.98
CA ILE A 2 -4.06 12.43 6.12
C ILE A 2 -4.75 12.64 7.48
N ARG A 3 -5.44 13.77 7.68
CA ARG A 3 -6.20 14.05 8.92
C ARG A 3 -7.62 13.46 8.91
N HIS A 4 -8.09 12.96 7.77
CA HIS A 4 -9.46 12.45 7.63
C HIS A 4 -9.62 11.11 8.36
N VAL A 5 -10.71 10.94 9.12
CA VAL A 5 -10.94 9.75 9.96
C VAL A 5 -10.91 8.45 9.17
N ALA A 6 -11.57 8.40 7.99
CA ALA A 6 -11.57 7.20 7.16
C ALA A 6 -10.17 6.84 6.64
N VAL A 7 -9.35 7.84 6.30
CA VAL A 7 -7.98 7.63 5.81
C VAL A 7 -7.10 7.11 6.94
N ARG A 8 -7.24 7.66 8.16
CA ARG A 8 -6.56 7.15 9.35
C ARG A 8 -7.00 5.73 9.70
N GLY A 9 -8.28 5.40 9.51
CA GLY A 9 -8.81 4.05 9.69
C GLY A 9 -8.17 3.05 8.73
N LEU A 10 -8.11 3.37 7.43
CA LEU A 10 -7.45 2.54 6.42
C LEU A 10 -5.94 2.39 6.73
N ALA A 11 -5.28 3.48 7.10
CA ALA A 11 -3.86 3.44 7.44
C ALA A 11 -3.57 2.58 8.69
N GLY A 12 -4.43 2.69 9.70
CA GLY A 12 -4.37 1.85 10.89
C GLY A 12 -4.62 0.38 10.55
N PHE A 13 -5.60 0.08 9.70
CA PHE A 13 -5.88 -1.28 9.24
C PHE A 13 -4.69 -1.89 8.52
N GLY A 14 -4.05 -1.17 7.59
CA GLY A 14 -2.84 -1.61 6.91
C GLY A 14 -1.71 -1.94 7.90
N ASN A 15 -1.50 -1.11 8.92
CA ASN A 15 -0.49 -1.36 9.95
C ASN A 15 -0.81 -2.60 10.80
N GLN A 16 -2.08 -2.82 11.14
CA GLN A 16 -2.51 -4.02 11.87
C GLN A 16 -2.36 -5.29 11.02
N LEU A 17 -2.66 -5.23 9.72
CA LEU A 17 -2.39 -6.33 8.80
C LEU A 17 -0.90 -6.67 8.79
N PHE A 18 -0.03 -5.65 8.74
CA PHE A 18 1.42 -5.88 8.74
C PHE A 18 1.90 -6.55 10.03
N ALA A 19 1.44 -6.06 11.19
CA ALA A 19 1.73 -6.66 12.48
C ALA A 19 1.23 -8.12 12.59
N ALA A 20 0.06 -8.43 12.02
CA ALA A 20 -0.53 -9.75 12.11
C ALA A 20 0.12 -10.77 11.16
N PHE A 21 0.42 -10.38 9.92
CA PHE A 21 0.85 -11.32 8.87
C PHE A 21 2.37 -11.35 8.64
N ALA A 22 3.11 -10.33 9.07
CA ALA A 22 4.56 -10.32 9.03
C ALA A 22 5.17 -9.66 10.29
N PRO A 23 4.90 -10.20 11.50
CA PRO A 23 5.24 -9.56 12.78
C PRO A 23 6.73 -9.22 12.94
N ALA A 24 7.63 -10.10 12.49
CA ALA A 24 9.07 -9.86 12.59
C ALA A 24 9.51 -8.69 11.69
N ALA A 25 8.98 -8.61 10.47
CA ALA A 25 9.23 -7.51 9.55
C ALA A 25 8.60 -6.20 10.05
N HIS A 26 7.40 -6.29 10.63
CA HIS A 26 6.71 -5.16 11.25
C HIS A 26 7.52 -4.57 12.41
N ALA A 27 8.03 -5.42 13.32
CA ALA A 27 8.86 -5.00 14.43
C ALA A 27 10.12 -4.26 13.95
N ILE A 28 10.83 -4.81 12.96
CA ILE A 28 12.02 -4.15 12.38
C ILE A 28 11.64 -2.78 11.78
N ALA A 29 10.59 -2.72 10.96
CA ALA A 29 10.16 -1.47 10.34
C ALA A 29 9.71 -0.43 11.38
N HIS A 30 9.02 -0.86 12.43
CA HIS A 30 8.61 -0.01 13.54
C HIS A 30 9.81 0.53 14.34
N ASP A 31 10.81 -0.31 14.64
CA ASP A 31 12.01 0.09 15.36
C ASP A 31 12.86 1.08 14.55
N VAL A 32 13.01 0.83 13.25
CA VAL A 32 13.67 1.75 12.32
C VAL A 32 12.94 3.10 12.29
N THR A 33 11.62 3.08 12.09
CA THR A 33 10.80 4.29 12.06
C THR A 33 10.90 5.08 13.36
N SER A 34 10.78 4.39 14.50
CA SER A 34 10.88 5.01 15.84
C SER A 34 12.26 5.62 16.06
N SER A 35 13.33 4.94 15.64
CA SER A 35 14.70 5.44 15.75
C SER A 35 14.92 6.69 14.89
N LEU A 36 14.40 6.71 13.66
CA LEU A 36 14.48 7.88 12.78
C LEU A 36 13.76 9.09 13.37
N LEU A 37 12.53 8.90 13.86
CA LEU A 37 11.75 9.96 14.48
C LEU A 37 12.37 10.50 15.78
N ALA A 38 13.08 9.64 16.53
CA ALA A 38 13.80 10.06 17.73
C ALA A 38 15.07 10.86 17.42
N GLN A 39 15.73 10.58 16.28
CA GLN A 39 16.95 11.26 15.86
C GLN A 39 16.70 12.62 15.23
N ASP A 40 15.59 12.78 14.50
CA ASP A 40 15.25 14.03 13.83
C ASP A 40 13.79 14.42 14.08
N SER A 41 13.61 15.39 14.97
CA SER A 41 12.30 15.97 15.31
C SER A 41 11.62 16.72 14.16
N ALA A 42 12.32 17.01 13.07
CA ALA A 42 11.72 17.60 11.87
C ALA A 42 10.99 16.56 11.01
N LEU A 43 11.29 15.27 11.18
CA LEU A 43 10.58 14.20 10.49
C LEU A 43 9.16 14.07 11.04
N ALA A 44 8.19 13.95 10.12
CA ALA A 44 6.80 13.73 10.44
C ALA A 44 6.30 12.46 9.77
N GLN A 45 5.76 11.55 10.57
CA GLN A 45 5.12 10.35 10.06
C GLN A 45 3.69 10.67 9.57
N PRO A 46 3.26 10.18 8.40
CA PRO A 46 1.92 10.45 7.89
C PRO A 46 0.83 9.82 8.79
N PHE A 47 1.11 8.65 9.35
CA PHE A 47 0.24 7.90 10.26
C PHE A 47 1.08 7.14 11.29
N PRO A 48 0.64 7.01 12.55
CA PRO A 48 1.34 6.16 13.51
C PRO A 48 1.47 4.70 13.01
N GLY A 49 2.64 4.09 13.15
CA GLY A 49 2.86 2.69 12.76
C GLY A 49 4.27 2.39 12.27
N ALA A 50 4.41 1.33 11.49
CA ALA A 50 5.70 0.82 11.01
C ALA A 50 6.26 1.54 9.76
N TRP A 51 5.44 2.31 9.04
CA TRP A 51 5.83 2.97 7.79
C TRP A 51 6.06 4.46 7.96
N THR A 52 7.12 4.97 7.33
CA THR A 52 7.43 6.40 7.33
C THR A 52 6.72 7.14 6.21
N THR A 53 6.22 6.44 5.19
CA THR A 53 5.70 7.05 3.97
C THR A 53 4.29 6.56 3.66
N ALA A 54 3.49 7.45 3.07
CA ALA A 54 2.22 7.10 2.48
C ALA A 54 2.01 7.89 1.18
N ALA A 55 1.58 7.22 0.13
CA ALA A 55 1.30 7.83 -1.16
C ALA A 55 -0.18 7.70 -1.52
N PHE A 56 -0.71 8.74 -2.15
CA PHE A 56 -2.06 8.76 -2.68
C PHE A 56 -2.02 8.88 -4.20
N GLY A 57 -2.46 7.82 -4.89
CA GLY A 57 -2.72 7.88 -6.32
C GLY A 57 -4.05 8.59 -6.55
N VAL A 58 -4.01 9.88 -6.88
CA VAL A 58 -5.18 10.78 -6.96
C VAL A 58 -5.67 11.08 -8.38
N GLY A 59 -5.07 10.49 -9.42
CA GLY A 59 -5.60 10.55 -10.79
C GLY A 59 -6.84 9.65 -10.94
N PRO A 60 -7.81 9.96 -11.83
CA PRO A 60 -8.98 9.10 -12.02
C PRO A 60 -8.60 7.71 -12.56
N ARG A 61 -7.42 7.55 -13.15
CA ARG A 61 -6.92 6.31 -13.74
C ARG A 61 -5.48 6.06 -13.27
N ILE A 62 -5.33 5.38 -12.13
CA ILE A 62 -4.01 4.93 -11.65
C ILE A 62 -3.73 3.54 -12.20
N VAL A 63 -3.02 3.50 -13.32
CA VAL A 63 -2.28 2.33 -13.80
C VAL A 63 -0.90 2.40 -13.18
N GLY A 64 -0.46 1.29 -12.57
CA GLY A 64 0.87 1.23 -11.98
C GLY A 64 1.89 0.82 -13.02
N ASP A 65 3.04 1.49 -13.04
CA ASP A 65 4.25 0.81 -13.54
C ASP A 65 4.51 -0.45 -12.71
N THR A 66 5.31 -1.37 -13.25
CA THR A 66 5.67 -2.58 -12.50
C THR A 66 6.46 -2.19 -11.26
N HIS A 67 5.91 -2.47 -10.08
CA HIS A 67 6.63 -2.35 -8.83
C HIS A 67 7.81 -3.33 -8.83
N HIS A 68 9.01 -2.82 -8.55
CA HIS A 68 10.22 -3.61 -8.46
C HIS A 68 10.56 -3.98 -7.02
N PRO A 69 11.16 -5.15 -6.79
CA PRO A 69 11.37 -5.65 -5.44
C PRO A 69 12.37 -4.80 -4.65
N SER A 70 12.15 -4.67 -3.36
CA SER A 70 13.10 -4.11 -2.39
C SER A 70 13.99 -5.22 -1.84
N ALA A 71 15.29 -4.93 -1.68
CA ALA A 71 16.23 -5.84 -1.03
C ALA A 71 16.04 -5.92 0.49
N ALA A 72 15.32 -4.95 1.09
CA ALA A 72 15.07 -4.92 2.52
C ALA A 72 13.84 -5.78 2.87
N PRO A 73 13.99 -6.86 3.67
CA PRO A 73 12.90 -7.79 3.97
C PRO A 73 11.77 -7.19 4.82
N TRP A 74 11.98 -6.02 5.42
CA TRP A 74 10.97 -5.29 6.19
C TRP A 74 10.20 -4.22 5.40
N CYS A 75 10.56 -3.96 4.13
CA CYS A 75 9.89 -2.97 3.27
C CYS A 75 8.61 -3.53 2.62
N TRP A 76 7.68 -4.00 3.45
CA TRP A 76 6.36 -4.43 2.98
C TRP A 76 5.51 -3.22 2.59
N VAL A 77 4.51 -3.44 1.74
CA VAL A 77 3.60 -2.37 1.29
C VAL A 77 2.16 -2.74 1.62
N ALA A 78 1.43 -1.86 2.30
CA ALA A 78 -0.03 -1.96 2.35
C ALA A 78 -0.63 -1.12 1.23
N LEU A 79 -1.34 -1.78 0.31
CA LEU A 79 -1.98 -1.16 -0.84
C LEU A 79 -3.49 -1.25 -0.69
N THR A 80 -4.19 -0.12 -0.73
CA THR A 80 -5.66 -0.05 -0.70
C THR A 80 -6.19 0.51 -2.02
N ALA A 81 -7.07 -0.23 -2.69
CA ALA A 81 -7.80 0.26 -3.86
C ALA A 81 -8.99 1.10 -3.41
N LEU A 82 -9.22 2.23 -4.07
CA LEU A 82 -10.34 3.13 -3.83
C LEU A 82 -10.93 3.58 -5.18
N GLY A 83 -12.09 4.23 -5.17
CA GLY A 83 -12.77 4.71 -6.38
C GLY A 83 -14.00 3.87 -6.73
N ASN A 84 -14.47 4.03 -7.97
CA ASN A 84 -15.63 3.35 -8.51
C ASN A 84 -15.26 2.73 -9.87
N PHE A 85 -15.04 1.42 -9.87
CA PHE A 85 -14.67 0.62 -11.05
C PHE A 85 -15.18 -0.81 -10.90
N ASP A 86 -15.43 -1.48 -12.02
CA ASP A 86 -15.76 -2.91 -12.07
C ASP A 86 -14.49 -3.75 -11.93
N HIS A 87 -14.26 -4.24 -10.71
CA HIS A 87 -13.10 -5.04 -10.36
C HIS A 87 -13.05 -6.43 -10.99
N GLN A 88 -14.09 -6.85 -11.71
CA GLN A 88 -14.09 -8.08 -12.51
C GLN A 88 -13.62 -7.81 -13.95
N ARG A 89 -13.54 -6.54 -14.35
CA ARG A 89 -13.20 -6.10 -15.71
C ARG A 89 -11.94 -5.24 -15.77
N GLY A 90 -11.33 -4.88 -14.64
CA GLY A 90 -10.17 -4.00 -14.58
C GLY A 90 -9.66 -3.76 -13.16
N GLY A 91 -8.57 -3.00 -13.03
CA GLY A 91 -7.99 -2.62 -11.74
C GLY A 91 -7.32 -3.77 -10.96
N HIS A 92 -7.12 -4.92 -11.61
CA HIS A 92 -6.52 -6.13 -11.04
C HIS A 92 -5.06 -5.92 -10.63
N LEU A 93 -4.56 -6.80 -9.76
CA LEU A 93 -3.12 -6.94 -9.49
C LEU A 93 -2.54 -8.08 -10.31
N ILE A 94 -1.53 -7.77 -11.12
CA ILE A 94 -0.80 -8.75 -11.92
C ILE A 94 0.49 -9.06 -11.19
N PHE A 95 0.65 -10.30 -10.70
CA PHE A 95 1.86 -10.78 -10.04
C PHE A 95 2.74 -11.54 -11.03
N TRP A 96 3.77 -10.87 -11.54
CA TRP A 96 4.61 -11.40 -12.63
C TRP A 96 5.39 -12.64 -12.22
N ASP A 97 5.96 -12.65 -11.02
CA ASP A 97 6.75 -13.78 -10.51
C ASP A 97 5.90 -15.02 -10.22
N LEU A 98 4.61 -14.82 -9.95
CA LEU A 98 3.68 -15.90 -9.63
C LEU A 98 2.90 -16.38 -10.87
N GLY A 99 2.94 -15.62 -11.96
CA GLY A 99 2.11 -15.87 -13.14
C GLY A 99 0.61 -15.80 -12.83
N ARG A 100 0.21 -14.93 -11.90
CA ARG A 100 -1.18 -14.81 -11.42
C ARG A 100 -1.74 -13.41 -11.58
N ILE A 101 -3.05 -13.35 -11.81
CA ILE A 101 -3.84 -12.12 -11.78
C ILE A 101 -4.85 -12.26 -10.66
N LEU A 102 -4.96 -11.22 -9.84
CA LEU A 102 -5.87 -11.15 -8.71
C LEU A 102 -6.87 -10.00 -8.94
N GLU A 103 -8.15 -10.32 -8.95
CA GLU A 103 -9.22 -9.31 -8.88
C GLU A 103 -9.05 -8.51 -7.58
N PHE A 104 -9.01 -7.18 -7.67
CA PHE A 104 -8.70 -6.32 -6.53
C PHE A 104 -9.77 -5.22 -6.38
N PRO A 105 -10.81 -5.47 -5.55
CA PRO A 105 -11.98 -4.60 -5.51
C PRO A 105 -11.74 -3.24 -4.83
N PRO A 106 -12.54 -2.20 -5.18
CA PRO A 106 -12.55 -0.95 -4.43
C PRO A 106 -12.87 -1.21 -2.96
N GLY A 107 -12.11 -0.58 -2.06
CA GLY A 107 -12.20 -0.76 -0.61
C GLY A 107 -11.35 -1.90 -0.06
N ALA A 108 -10.76 -2.77 -0.91
CA ALA A 108 -9.87 -3.82 -0.44
C ALA A 108 -8.46 -3.30 -0.17
N THR A 109 -7.83 -3.91 0.84
CA THR A 109 -6.41 -3.70 1.17
C THR A 109 -5.67 -5.03 1.05
N ILE A 110 -4.49 -5.00 0.44
CA ILE A 110 -3.56 -6.12 0.38
C ILE A 110 -2.21 -5.73 1.00
N LEU A 111 -1.61 -6.67 1.72
CA LEU A 111 -0.26 -6.55 2.24
C LEU A 111 0.70 -7.29 1.30
N LEU A 112 1.63 -6.54 0.71
CA LEU A 112 2.51 -6.99 -0.36
C LEU A 112 3.94 -7.16 0.16
N PRO A 113 4.54 -8.36 0.03
CA PRO A 113 5.93 -8.59 0.41
C PRO A 113 6.91 -7.86 -0.53
N PRO A 114 8.08 -7.46 -0.01
CA PRO A 114 9.04 -6.62 -0.75
C PRO A 114 9.61 -7.28 -2.00
N LEU A 115 9.55 -8.61 -2.13
CA LEU A 115 10.20 -9.34 -3.22
C LEU A 115 9.29 -9.59 -4.44
N LEU A 116 7.99 -9.31 -4.35
CA LEU A 116 7.07 -9.57 -5.45
C LEU A 116 7.04 -8.42 -6.45
N ARG A 117 7.21 -8.75 -7.73
CA ARG A 117 6.89 -7.85 -8.84
C ARG A 117 5.41 -7.88 -9.11
N TYR A 118 4.78 -6.71 -9.03
CA TYR A 118 3.37 -6.57 -9.34
C TYR A 118 3.07 -5.30 -10.13
N THR A 119 2.00 -5.36 -10.91
CA THR A 119 1.45 -4.22 -11.66
C THR A 119 0.00 -4.06 -11.29
N VAL A 120 -0.46 -2.82 -11.20
CA VAL A 120 -1.90 -2.56 -11.20
C VAL A 120 -2.37 -2.41 -12.65
N ALA A 121 -3.24 -3.31 -13.06
CA ALA A 121 -3.93 -3.25 -14.34
C ALA A 121 -4.85 -2.03 -14.45
N ASP A 122 -5.15 -1.68 -15.69
CA ASP A 122 -6.00 -0.56 -16.03
C ASP A 122 -7.48 -0.82 -15.76
N ILE A 123 -8.28 0.24 -15.76
CA ILE A 123 -9.73 0.25 -15.61
C ILE A 123 -10.40 0.66 -16.93
N GLN A 124 -11.73 0.51 -17.00
CA GLN A 124 -12.52 0.88 -18.18
C GLN A 124 -12.66 2.39 -18.30
N GLU A 125 -13.02 2.86 -19.50
CA GLU A 125 -13.30 4.27 -19.74
C GLU A 125 -14.48 4.76 -18.89
N GLY A 126 -14.35 5.94 -18.28
CA GLY A 126 -15.35 6.52 -17.39
C GLY A 126 -15.32 6.00 -15.95
N GLU A 127 -14.52 4.97 -15.65
CA GLU A 127 -14.31 4.49 -14.29
C GLU A 127 -13.29 5.35 -13.53
N THR A 128 -13.27 5.22 -12.20
CA THR A 128 -12.29 5.89 -11.33
C THR A 128 -11.59 4.91 -10.43
N ARG A 129 -10.26 5.01 -10.33
CA ARG A 129 -9.45 4.22 -9.40
C ARG A 129 -8.38 5.08 -8.74
N TYR A 130 -8.46 5.15 -7.42
CA TYR A 130 -7.48 5.78 -6.56
C TYR A 130 -6.75 4.72 -5.74
N THR A 131 -5.66 5.11 -5.09
CA THR A 131 -4.86 4.19 -4.28
C THR A 131 -4.33 4.90 -3.05
N LEU A 132 -4.36 4.22 -1.90
CA LEU A 132 -3.54 4.56 -0.73
C LEU A 132 -2.48 3.47 -0.58
N ALA A 133 -1.21 3.85 -0.64
CA ALA A 133 -0.08 2.97 -0.35
C ALA A 133 0.62 3.43 0.93
N GLN A 134 1.00 2.50 1.82
CA GLN A 134 1.89 2.75 2.97
C GLN A 134 3.15 1.89 2.80
N TYR A 135 4.33 2.50 2.94
CA TYR A 135 5.63 1.86 2.68
C TYR A 135 6.79 2.58 3.41
#